data_AF-A0A483Z5M1-F1
#
_entry.id   AF-A0A483Z5M1-F1
#
_cell.length_a   1.000
_cell.length_b   1.000
_cell.length_c   1.000
_cell.angle_alpha   90.00
_cell.angle_beta   90.00
_cell.angle_gamma   90.00
#
_symmetry.space_group_name_H-M   'P 1'
#
loop_
_entity.id
_entity.type
_entity.pdbx_description
1 polymer ?
#
loop_
_entity_poly.entity_id
_entity_poly.type
_entity_poly.pdbx_seq_one_letter_code
_entity_poly.pdbx_strand_id
1 'polypeptide(L)' 'MNNEQAAEILQDIFQHAVNSARAGPVPLATLPENPRGRWVVIGAGKASAAMAAAVDAAWPDVAVSGVVVTRYGFAVPAGR' A
#
# COMPACT_ATOMS: atom_id res chain seq x y z
N MET A 1 32.93 -14.39 -8.99
CA MET A 1 32.08 -13.23 -8.66
C MET A 1 32.99 -12.09 -8.27
N ASN A 2 32.98 -10.99 -9.01
CA ASN A 2 33.76 -9.79 -8.68
C ASN A 2 32.93 -8.86 -7.76
N ASN A 3 33.54 -7.80 -7.24
CA ASN A 3 32.88 -6.90 -6.30
C ASN A 3 31.67 -6.17 -6.89
N GLU A 4 31.69 -5.85 -8.19
CA GLU A 4 30.57 -5.21 -8.89
C GLU A 4 29.34 -6.13 -8.93
N GLN A 5 29.53 -7.38 -9.35
CA GLN A 5 28.48 -8.40 -9.37
C GLN A 5 27.91 -8.65 -7.97
N ALA A 6 28.76 -8.68 -6.94
CA ALA A 6 28.29 -8.83 -5.56
C ALA A 6 27.45 -7.62 -5.10
N ALA A 7 27.85 -6.40 -5.46
CA ALA A 7 27.11 -5.19 -5.13
C ALA A 7 25.74 -5.15 -5.82
N GLU A 8 25.66 -5.53 -7.10
CA GLU A 8 24.41 -5.61 -7.84
C GLU A 8 23.42 -6.59 -7.19
N ILE A 9 23.88 -7.80 -6.83
CA ILE A 9 23.04 -8.80 -6.17
C ILE A 9 22.50 -8.27 -4.84
N LEU A 10 23.34 -7.61 -4.03
CA LEU A 10 22.90 -7.06 -2.75
C LEU A 10 21.90 -5.91 -2.92
N GLN A 11 22.08 -5.06 -3.93
CA GLN A 11 21.11 -4.01 -4.24
C GLN A 11 19.78 -4.60 -4.70
N ASP A 12 19.80 -5.67 -5.49
CA ASP A 12 18.59 -6.34 -5.95
C ASP A 12 17.81 -6.96 -4.78
N ILE A 13 18.50 -7.69 -3.89
CA ILE A 13 17.91 -8.25 -2.67
C ILE A 13 17.31 -7.14 -1.79
N PHE A 14 18.03 -6.04 -1.61
CA PHE A 14 17.54 -4.88 -0.86
C PHE A 14 16.27 -4.29 -1.49
N GLN A 15 16.26 -4.12 -2.81
CA GLN A 15 15.13 -3.55 -3.52
C GLN A 15 13.89 -4.45 -3.41
N HIS A 16 14.07 -5.77 -3.47
CA HIS A 16 13.00 -6.74 -3.23
C HIS A 16 12.43 -6.63 -1.80
N ALA A 17 13.30 -6.52 -0.79
CA ALA A 17 12.89 -6.34 0.60
C ALA A 17 12.14 -5.01 0.83
N VAL A 18 12.56 -3.92 0.19
CA VAL A 18 11.83 -2.64 0.26
C VAL A 18 10.48 -2.77 -0.45
N ASN A 19 10.43 -3.41 -1.61
CA ASN A 19 9.21 -3.55 -2.39
C ASN A 19 8.14 -4.39 -1.67
N SER A 20 8.54 -5.42 -0.94
CA SER A 20 7.60 -6.26 -0.17
C SER A 20 6.94 -5.50 0.99
N ALA A 21 7.56 -4.45 1.51
CA ALA A 21 7.05 -3.62 2.59
C ALA A 21 6.31 -2.35 2.13
N ARG A 22 6.09 -2.16 0.82
CA ARG A 22 5.41 -0.97 0.29
C ARG A 22 3.92 -0.98 0.63
N ALA A 23 3.37 0.24 0.78
CA ALA A 23 1.97 0.48 1.10
C ALA A 23 0.95 -0.04 0.07
N GLY A 24 1.37 -0.38 -1.15
CA GLY A 24 0.50 -1.01 -2.15
C GLY A 24 0.39 -2.53 -1.97
N PRO A 25 1.51 -3.27 -2.08
CA PRO A 25 1.51 -4.73 -1.95
C PRO A 25 1.03 -5.25 -0.58
N VAL A 26 1.39 -4.56 0.52
CA VAL A 26 1.13 -5.06 1.88
C VAL A 26 -0.37 -5.14 2.20
N PRO A 27 -1.19 -4.08 2.00
CA PRO A 27 -2.63 -4.19 2.17
C PRO A 27 -3.20 -5.32 1.30
N LEU A 28 -2.91 -5.34 0.00
CA LEU A 28 -3.48 -6.31 -0.95
C LEU A 28 -3.32 -7.78 -0.51
N ALA A 29 -2.16 -8.14 0.03
CA ALA A 29 -1.89 -9.51 0.47
C ALA A 29 -2.66 -9.93 1.74
N THR A 30 -3.13 -8.95 2.52
CA THR A 30 -3.79 -9.18 3.83
C THR A 30 -5.25 -8.76 3.84
N LEU A 31 -5.76 -8.21 2.73
CA LEU A 31 -7.15 -7.81 2.63
C LEU A 31 -8.05 -9.04 2.74
N PRO A 32 -9.18 -8.92 3.46
CA PRO A 32 -10.19 -9.96 3.45
C PRO A 32 -10.78 -10.14 2.04
N GLU A 33 -11.45 -11.26 1.83
CA GLU A 33 -12.22 -11.49 0.61
C GLU A 33 -13.28 -10.40 0.40
N ASN A 34 -13.70 -10.23 -0.86
CA ASN A 34 -14.62 -9.17 -1.28
C ASN A 34 -15.84 -9.10 -0.33
N PRO A 35 -15.96 -8.03 0.44
CA PRO A 35 -16.81 -8.09 1.60
C PRO A 35 -18.22 -7.54 1.34
N ARG A 36 -19.20 -8.09 2.08
CA ARG A 36 -20.61 -7.66 1.99
C ARG A 36 -20.91 -6.52 2.96
N GLY A 37 -21.78 -5.59 2.54
CA GLY A 37 -22.29 -4.52 3.39
C GLY A 37 -21.47 -3.22 3.35
N ARG A 38 -21.55 -2.41 4.40
CA ARG A 38 -20.87 -1.11 4.48
C ARG A 38 -19.41 -1.28 4.90
N TRP A 39 -18.51 -0.64 4.14
CA TRP A 39 -17.08 -0.63 4.41
C TRP A 39 -16.59 0.75 4.82
N VAL A 40 -15.83 0.77 5.93
CA VAL A 40 -15.25 1.99 6.47
C VAL A 40 -13.74 1.80 6.61
N VAL A 41 -12.97 2.65 5.95
CA VAL A 41 -11.51 2.70 6.07
C VAL A 41 -11.12 3.84 7.02
N ILE A 42 -10.37 3.50 8.05
CA ILE A 42 -9.80 4.47 8.99
C ILE A 42 -8.28 4.32 8.95
N GLY A 43 -7.59 5.37 8.52
CA GLY A 43 -6.14 5.37 8.38
C GLY A 43 -5.48 6.53 9.11
N ALA A 44 -4.37 6.26 9.79
CA ALA A 44 -3.52 7.29 10.38
C ALA A 44 -2.05 6.92 10.21
N GLY A 45 -1.23 7.84 9.73
CA GLY A 45 0.21 7.66 9.59
C GLY A 45 0.76 8.12 8.24
N LYS A 46 2.09 8.04 8.08
CA LYS A 46 2.77 8.57 6.88
C LYS A 46 2.36 7.87 5.58
N ALA A 47 2.02 6.58 5.66
CA ALA A 47 1.65 5.76 4.51
C ALA A 47 0.14 5.57 4.36
N SER A 48 -0.66 6.13 5.29
CA SER A 48 -2.09 5.81 5.40
C SER A 48 -2.87 6.15 4.12
N ALA A 49 -2.58 7.28 3.49
CA ALA A 49 -3.23 7.69 2.24
C ALA A 49 -2.91 6.73 1.09
N ALA A 50 -1.65 6.31 0.95
CA ALA A 50 -1.26 5.33 -0.06
C ALA A 50 -1.85 3.94 0.19
N MET A 51 -1.94 3.52 1.46
CA MET A 51 -2.60 2.26 1.83
C MET A 51 -4.10 2.30 1.52
N ALA A 52 -4.78 3.42 1.79
CA ALA A 52 -6.19 3.58 1.47
C ALA A 52 -6.46 3.56 -0.04
N ALA A 53 -5.59 4.19 -0.85
CA ALA A 53 -5.67 4.11 -2.30
C ALA A 53 -5.50 2.67 -2.81
N ALA A 54 -4.62 1.89 -2.18
CA ALA A 54 -4.45 0.48 -2.51
C ALA A 54 -5.71 -0.35 -2.19
N VAL A 55 -6.40 -0.07 -1.08
CA VAL A 55 -7.68 -0.72 -0.74
C VAL A 55 -8.77 -0.37 -1.75
N ASP A 56 -8.90 0.91 -2.12
CA ASP A 56 -9.87 1.38 -3.10
C ASP A 56 -9.65 0.73 -4.48
N ALA A 57 -8.39 0.60 -4.91
CA ALA A 57 -8.02 -0.10 -6.14
C ALA A 57 -8.27 -1.62 -6.08
N ALA A 58 -8.13 -2.24 -4.90
CA ALA A 58 -8.34 -3.68 -4.71
C ALA A 58 -9.81 -4.08 -4.83
N TRP A 59 -10.71 -3.19 -4.39
CA TRP A 59 -12.14 -3.44 -4.31
C TRP A 59 -12.92 -2.42 -5.14
N PRO A 60 -12.79 -2.46 -6.48
CA PRO A 60 -13.37 -1.45 -7.35
C PRO A 60 -14.90 -1.35 -7.24
N ASP A 61 -15.57 -2.46 -6.88
CA ASP A 61 -17.02 -2.59 -6.80
C ASP A 61 -17.60 -2.41 -5.39
N VAL A 62 -16.74 -2.21 -4.38
CA VAL A 62 -17.18 -2.01 -2.99
C VAL A 62 -17.31 -0.53 -2.73
N ALA A 63 -18.48 -0.11 -2.23
CA ALA A 63 -18.69 1.25 -1.76
C ALA A 63 -17.95 1.46 -0.42
N VAL A 64 -16.68 1.87 -0.52
CA VAL A 64 -15.84 2.20 0.62
C VAL A 64 -16.04 3.67 1.00
N SER A 65 -16.15 3.92 2.30
CA SER A 65 -16.21 5.26 2.89
C SER A 65 -15.17 5.38 4.01
N GLY A 66 -14.87 6.58 4.52
CA GLY A 66 -13.96 6.68 5.65
C GLY A 66 -13.18 7.98 5.77
N VAL A 67 -12.13 7.92 6.59
CA VAL A 67 -11.23 9.05 6.84
C VAL A 67 -9.80 8.57 6.98
N VAL A 68 -8.89 9.33 6.38
CA VAL A 68 -7.47 9.04 6.41
C VAL A 68 -6.70 10.31 6.74
N VAL A 69 -5.78 10.22 7.70
CA VAL A 69 -4.90 11.31 8.11
C VAL A 69 -3.47 10.97 7.75
N THR A 70 -2.83 11.85 6.99
CA THR A 70 -1.41 11.79 6.63
C THR A 70 -0.78 13.17 6.79
N ARG A 71 0.54 13.24 6.63
CA ARG A 71 1.32 14.49 6.67
C ARG A 71 0.99 15.39 5.47
N TYR A 72 1.17 16.70 5.63
CA TYR A 72 0.95 17.67 4.55
C TYR A 72 1.74 17.36 3.28
N GLY A 73 1.06 17.48 2.13
CA GLY A 73 1.65 17.21 0.80
C GLY A 73 1.71 15.73 0.40
N PHE A 74 1.21 14.81 1.25
CA PHE A 74 1.23 13.36 1.00
C PHE A 74 -0.19 12.79 0.85
N ALA A 75 -1.20 13.64 0.73
CA ALA A 75 -2.54 13.21 0.35
C ALA A 75 -2.48 12.66 -1.09
N VAL A 76 -3.19 11.56 -1.32
CA VAL A 76 -3.39 10.97 -2.64
C VAL A 76 -4.87 10.71 -2.84
N PRO A 77 -5.36 10.66 -4.09
CA PRO A 77 -6.69 10.14 -4.36
C PRO A 77 -6.83 8.72 -3.79
N ALA A 78 -7.80 8.53 -2.90
CA ALA A 78 -8.05 7.27 -2.23
C ALA A 78 -9.56 7.20 -1.91
N GLY A 79 -10.32 6.58 -2.81
CA GLY A 79 -11.78 6.63 -2.79
C GLY A 79 -12.36 7.47 -3.93
N ARG A 80 -13.68 7.35 -4.08
CA ARG A 80 -14.52 8.14 -4.99
C ARG A 80 -15.33 9.17 -4.21
#